data_AF-A0A3M8CRL8-F1
#
_entry.id   AF-A0A3M8CRL8-F1
#
_cell.length_a   1.000
_cell.length_b   1.000
_cell.length_c   1.000
_cell.angle_alpha   90.00
_cell.angle_beta   90.00
_cell.angle_gamma   90.00
#
_symmetry.space_group_name_H-M   'P 1'
#
loop_
_entity.id
_entity.type
_entity.pdbx_description
1 polymer ?
#
loop_
_entity_poly.entity_id
_entity_poly.type
_entity_poly.pdbx_seq_one_letter_code
_entity_poly.pdbx_strand_id
1 'polypeptide(L)'
;MHTIELYWTLQPSVNTVSSIERHCKNCGKTVRFTDTAVRRHNANGKNIYRFSIYKCEKGHTWNKKLAIYKSFTEHVEVLEEEFSIDIMEPEQLNILDYQGNGCKVVKIIIDRADSRLRLDKLLAEQLVGWSRTQIAQRIKAGLIRLNDQHVKPGAAVCTNDCIMIWID
;
A
#
# COMPACT_ATOMS: atom_id res chain seq x y z
N MET A 1 -21.33 14.24 18.58
CA MET A 1 -20.26 13.91 17.61
C MET A 1 -20.42 12.45 17.27
N HIS A 2 -20.76 12.13 16.02
CA HIS A 2 -20.89 10.74 15.59
C HIS A 2 -19.48 10.17 15.34
N THR A 3 -19.14 9.09 16.07
CA THR A 3 -17.86 8.39 15.98
C THR A 3 -18.12 6.96 15.57
N ILE A 4 -17.38 6.47 14.58
CA ILE A 4 -17.48 5.10 14.12
C ILE A 4 -16.24 4.35 14.55
N GLU A 5 -16.44 3.17 15.12
CA GLU A 5 -15.37 2.30 15.58
C GLU A 5 -15.25 1.08 14.66
N LEU A 6 -14.03 0.79 14.22
CA LEU A 6 -13.71 -0.28 13.29
C LEU A 6 -12.57 -1.12 13.84
N TYR A 7 -12.58 -2.40 13.50
CA TYR A 7 -11.58 -3.37 13.93
C TYR A 7 -10.88 -3.94 12.70
N TRP A 8 -9.55 -3.81 12.66
CA TRP A 8 -8.73 -4.25 11.53
C TRP A 8 -7.80 -5.40 11.92
N THR A 9 -7.81 -6.44 11.10
CA THR A 9 -6.83 -7.54 11.15
C THR A 9 -5.91 -7.42 9.94
N LEU A 10 -4.65 -7.06 10.18
CA LEU A 10 -3.66 -6.83 9.13
C LEU A 10 -2.93 -8.13 8.79
N GLN A 11 -3.45 -8.85 7.80
CA GLN A 11 -2.82 -10.07 7.29
C GLN A 11 -1.85 -9.75 6.14
N PRO A 12 -0.72 -10.45 6.03
CA PRO A 12 0.09 -10.41 4.82
C PRO A 12 -0.78 -10.95 3.68
N SER A 13 -0.91 -10.20 2.58
CA SER A 13 -1.57 -10.72 1.38
C SER A 13 -0.90 -12.03 0.98
N VAL A 14 -1.59 -13.16 1.14
CA VAL A 14 -1.09 -14.48 0.74
C VAL A 14 -1.19 -14.59 -0.77
N ASN A 15 -0.46 -13.73 -1.48
CA ASN A 15 -0.13 -13.96 -2.87
C ASN A 15 1.02 -14.96 -2.86
N THR A 16 0.81 -16.13 -3.46
CA THR A 16 1.82 -17.18 -3.66
C THR A 16 3.17 -16.57 -3.99
N VAL A 17 4.06 -16.55 -3.00
CA VAL A 17 5.27 -15.74 -3.08
C VAL A 17 6.23 -16.44 -4.03
N SER A 18 6.23 -16.03 -5.29
CA SER A 18 7.17 -16.56 -6.27
C SER A 18 8.59 -16.27 -5.79
N SER A 19 9.41 -17.32 -5.68
CA SER A 19 10.80 -17.21 -5.27
C SER A 19 11.70 -17.86 -6.30
N ILE A 20 12.90 -17.32 -6.50
CA ILE A 20 13.86 -17.77 -7.51
C ILE A 20 15.27 -17.78 -6.95
N GLU A 21 16.06 -18.77 -7.35
CA GLU A 21 17.48 -18.83 -6.98
C GLU A 21 18.33 -18.08 -8.01
N ARG A 22 19.15 -17.13 -7.53
CA ARG A 22 20.02 -16.31 -8.37
C ARG A 22 21.28 -15.95 -7.61
N HIS A 23 22.38 -15.75 -8.35
CA HIS A 23 23.60 -15.19 -7.79
C HIS A 23 23.37 -13.75 -7.33
N CYS A 24 23.53 -13.48 -6.03
CA CYS A 24 23.46 -12.14 -5.49
C CYS A 24 24.85 -11.50 -5.53
N LYS A 25 25.00 -10.45 -6.34
CA LYS A 25 26.27 -9.69 -6.47
C LYS A 25 26.82 -9.20 -5.13
N ASN A 26 25.95 -8.89 -4.17
CA ASN A 26 26.37 -8.38 -2.86
C ASN A 26 26.57 -9.47 -1.81
N CYS A 27 26.00 -10.67 -1.99
CA CYS A 27 26.31 -11.82 -1.13
C CYS A 27 27.48 -12.65 -1.64
N GLY A 28 27.88 -12.48 -2.91
CA GLY A 28 28.91 -13.27 -3.58
C GLY A 28 28.53 -14.74 -3.82
N LYS A 29 27.27 -15.13 -3.60
CA LYS A 29 26.79 -16.50 -3.74
C LYS A 29 25.36 -16.56 -4.30
N THR A 30 24.96 -17.73 -4.78
CA THR A 30 23.57 -18.03 -5.12
C THR A 30 22.72 -18.03 -3.86
N VAL A 31 21.65 -17.26 -3.88
CA VAL A 31 20.69 -17.13 -2.78
C VAL A 31 19.27 -17.11 -3.34
N ARG A 32 18.32 -17.43 -2.49
CA ARG A 32 16.90 -17.30 -2.80
C ARG A 32 16.50 -15.83 -2.79
N PHE A 33 15.82 -15.41 -3.86
CA PHE A 33 15.20 -14.11 -4.03
C PHE A 33 13.69 -14.27 -4.00
N THR A 34 13.02 -13.49 -3.17
CA THR A 34 11.59 -13.58 -2.91
C THR A 34 10.89 -12.35 -3.51
N ASP A 35 9.80 -12.55 -4.26
CA ASP A 35 9.04 -11.43 -4.84
C ASP A 35 8.45 -10.59 -3.69
N THR A 36 8.73 -9.29 -3.70
CA THR A 36 8.20 -8.37 -2.69
C THR A 36 6.81 -7.85 -3.02
N ALA A 37 6.21 -8.31 -4.12
CA ALA A 37 5.03 -7.76 -4.78
C ALA A 37 5.17 -6.29 -5.24
N VAL A 38 6.26 -5.61 -4.90
CA VAL A 38 6.55 -4.25 -5.35
C VAL A 38 6.89 -4.25 -6.83
N ARG A 39 6.31 -3.29 -7.55
CA ARG A 39 6.57 -3.03 -8.97
C ARG A 39 7.23 -1.67 -9.14
N ARG A 40 8.28 -1.62 -9.95
CA ARG A 40 9.02 -0.38 -10.26
C ARG A 40 8.82 -0.03 -11.72
N HIS A 41 8.40 1.21 -11.96
CA HIS A 41 8.33 1.79 -13.30
C HIS A 41 9.45 2.82 -13.43
N ASN A 42 10.32 2.64 -14.42
CA ASN A 42 11.34 3.62 -14.80
C ASN A 42 11.01 4.13 -16.19
N ALA A 43 10.71 5.42 -16.31
CA ALA A 43 10.72 6.07 -17.62
C ALA A 43 12.17 6.21 -18.11
N ASN A 44 12.42 5.92 -19.38
CA ASN A 44 13.67 6.21 -20.07
C ASN A 44 13.35 6.63 -21.50
N GLY A 45 13.31 7.95 -21.70
CA GLY A 45 12.86 8.58 -22.94
C GLY A 45 11.45 8.14 -23.31
N LYS A 46 11.34 7.54 -24.50
CA LYS A 46 10.08 7.06 -25.12
C LYS A 46 9.52 5.78 -24.52
N ASN A 47 10.21 5.15 -23.58
CA ASN A 47 9.87 3.84 -23.05
C ASN A 47 9.68 3.88 -21.53
N ILE A 48 8.72 3.12 -21.01
CA ILE A 48 8.54 2.85 -19.59
C ILE A 48 8.89 1.39 -19.35
N TYR A 49 9.86 1.17 -18.45
CA TYR A 49 10.34 -0.15 -18.06
C TYR A 49 9.65 -0.56 -16.76
N ARG A 50 8.99 -1.73 -16.76
CA ARG A 50 8.40 -2.32 -15.55
C ARG A 50 9.27 -3.45 -15.03
N PHE A 51 9.53 -3.42 -13.73
CA PHE A 51 10.26 -4.46 -13.02
C PHE A 51 9.44 -4.98 -11.83
N SER A 52 9.53 -6.27 -11.55
CA SER A 52 9.23 -6.83 -10.23
C SER A 52 10.48 -6.80 -9.36
N ILE A 53 10.30 -6.34 -8.12
CA ILE A 53 11.38 -6.23 -7.15
C ILE A 53 11.41 -7.51 -6.33
N TYR A 54 12.52 -8.22 -6.39
CA TYR A 54 12.80 -9.34 -5.50
C TYR A 54 13.87 -8.94 -4.48
N LYS A 55 13.82 -9.55 -3.30
CA LYS A 55 14.85 -9.40 -2.28
C LYS A 55 15.37 -10.74 -1.80
N CYS A 56 16.67 -10.83 -1.55
CA CYS A 56 17.23 -11.97 -0.84
C CYS A 56 17.02 -11.84 0.67
N GLU A 57 17.35 -12.87 1.43
CA GLU A 57 17.24 -12.90 2.90
C GLU A 57 17.99 -11.75 3.59
N LYS A 58 19.10 -11.28 3.01
CA LYS A 58 19.87 -10.12 3.50
C LYS A 58 19.33 -8.76 3.02
N GLY A 59 18.19 -8.74 2.33
CA GLY A 59 17.54 -7.52 1.84
C GLY A 59 18.11 -6.92 0.56
N HIS A 60 19.07 -7.58 -0.10
CA HIS A 60 19.62 -7.10 -1.38
C HIS A 60 18.59 -7.26 -2.51
N THR A 61 18.51 -6.25 -3.37
CA THR A 61 17.50 -6.17 -4.42
C THR A 61 17.95 -6.83 -5.73
N TRP A 62 17.04 -7.57 -6.35
CA TRP A 62 17.15 -7.99 -7.74
C TRP A 62 15.89 -7.55 -8.51
N ASN A 63 16.09 -6.84 -9.62
CA ASN A 63 15.01 -6.33 -10.45
C ASN A 63 14.79 -7.28 -11.63
N LYS A 64 13.68 -8.02 -11.61
CA LYS A 64 13.26 -8.84 -12.76
C LYS A 64 12.47 -7.96 -13.71
N LYS A 65 12.95 -7.79 -14.94
CA LYS A 65 12.23 -7.03 -15.98
C LYS A 65 10.95 -7.79 -16.34
N LEU A 66 9.82 -7.10 -16.32
CA LEU A 66 8.51 -7.65 -16.69
C LEU A 66 8.14 -7.25 -18.11
N ALA A 67 8.19 -5.95 -18.40
CA ALA A 67 7.75 -5.42 -19.69
C ALA A 67 8.41 -4.06 -19.99
N ILE A 68 8.33 -3.65 -21.26
CA ILE A 68 8.70 -2.32 -21.73
C ILE A 68 7.55 -1.84 -22.62
N TYR A 69 7.02 -0.65 -22.34
CA TYR A 69 5.95 -0.04 -23.15
C TYR A 69 6.36 1.35 -23.61
N LYS A 70 5.69 1.90 -24.62
CA LYS A 70 5.90 3.29 -25.05
C LYS A 70 5.21 4.24 -24.09
N SER A 71 5.85 5.37 -23.81
CA SER A 71 5.27 6.45 -23.00
C SER A 71 4.23 7.28 -23.75
N PHE A 72 4.17 7.12 -25.07
CA PHE A 72 3.17 7.71 -25.95
C PHE A 72 2.62 6.59 -26.83
N THR A 73 1.31 6.43 -26.79
CA THR A 73 0.52 5.86 -27.88
C THR A 73 -0.39 6.99 -28.33
N GLU A 74 -0.54 7.17 -29.64
CA GLU A 74 -1.68 7.93 -30.21
C GLU A 74 -2.96 7.49 -29.48
N HIS A 75 -3.93 8.40 -29.35
CA HIS A 75 -5.20 8.13 -28.68
C HIS A 75 -5.91 6.93 -29.32
N VAL A 76 -5.58 5.73 -28.84
CA VAL A 76 -6.28 4.49 -29.12
C VAL A 76 -7.39 4.45 -28.08
N GLU A 77 -8.64 4.51 -28.56
CA GLU A 77 -9.79 4.19 -27.73
C GLU A 77 -9.56 2.80 -27.14
N VAL A 78 -9.40 2.76 -25.82
CA VAL A 78 -9.34 1.52 -25.07
C VAL A 78 -10.75 0.94 -25.11
N LEU A 79 -10.99 -0.01 -26.00
CA LEU A 79 -12.13 -0.90 -25.85
C LEU A 79 -11.88 -1.67 -24.56
N GLU A 80 -12.66 -1.36 -23.54
CA GLU A 80 -12.68 -2.06 -22.26
C GLU A 80 -13.14 -3.50 -22.53
N GLU A 81 -12.19 -4.41 -22.76
CA GLU A 81 -12.47 -5.83 -22.63
C GLU A 81 -12.73 -6.10 -21.15
N GLU A 82 -14.01 -6.25 -20.81
CA GLU A 82 -14.51 -6.63 -19.49
C GLU A 82 -13.96 -8.02 -19.13
N PHE A 83 -12.78 -8.06 -18.52
CA PHE A 83 -12.38 -9.20 -17.70
C PHE A 83 -13.16 -9.11 -16.39
N SER A 84 -14.25 -9.86 -16.31
CA SER A 84 -14.94 -10.15 -15.05
C SER A 84 -14.05 -11.03 -14.19
N ILE A 85 -13.11 -10.40 -13.50
CA ILE A 85 -12.43 -11.00 -12.36
C ILE A 85 -13.36 -10.74 -11.18
N ASP A 86 -13.99 -11.80 -10.69
CA ASP A 86 -14.74 -11.78 -9.44
C ASP A 86 -13.72 -11.66 -8.29
N ILE A 87 -13.20 -10.45 -8.11
CA ILE A 87 -12.36 -10.09 -6.97
C ILE A 87 -13.35 -9.69 -5.89
N MET A 88 -13.50 -10.51 -4.85
CA MET A 88 -13.95 -10.00 -3.56
C MET A 88 -12.92 -8.94 -3.14
N GLU A 89 -13.16 -7.69 -3.53
CA GLU A 89 -12.32 -6.57 -3.11
C GLU A 89 -12.36 -6.51 -1.58
N PRO A 90 -11.21 -6.39 -0.89
CA PRO A 90 -11.22 -6.11 0.54
C PRO A 90 -12.01 -4.81 0.72
N GLU A 91 -13.02 -4.79 1.60
CA GLU A 91 -13.87 -3.64 1.87
C GLU A 91 -13.01 -2.39 2.12
N GLN A 92 -12.78 -1.61 1.06
CA GLN A 92 -12.02 -0.38 1.16
C GLN A 92 -12.90 0.67 1.82
N LEU A 93 -12.34 1.40 2.76
CA LEU A 93 -13.07 2.40 3.50
C LEU A 93 -13.11 3.70 2.70
N ASN A 94 -14.24 3.98 2.07
CA ASN A 94 -14.45 5.25 1.39
C ASN A 94 -14.77 6.35 2.41
N ILE A 95 -13.81 7.24 2.63
CA ILE A 95 -13.93 8.34 3.60
C ILE A 95 -15.06 9.31 3.22
N LEU A 96 -15.34 9.46 1.93
CA LEU A 96 -16.35 10.40 1.42
C LEU A 96 -17.76 9.98 1.87
N ASP A 97 -17.99 8.68 2.04
CA ASP A 97 -19.29 8.15 2.50
C ASP A 97 -19.53 8.50 3.97
N TYR A 98 -18.48 8.63 4.77
CA TYR A 98 -18.58 9.04 6.17
C TYR A 98 -18.74 10.56 6.33
N GLN A 99 -18.21 11.36 5.41
CA GLN A 99 -18.46 12.80 5.34
C GLN A 99 -19.95 13.09 5.10
N GLY A 100 -20.58 12.37 4.16
CA GLY A 100 -22.00 12.54 3.83
C GLY A 100 -22.96 12.20 4.98
N ASN A 101 -22.54 11.33 5.90
CA ASN A 101 -23.36 10.84 7.01
C ASN A 101 -23.17 11.63 8.33
N GLY A 102 -22.40 12.73 8.32
CA GLY A 102 -22.16 13.54 9.52
C GLY A 102 -21.23 12.90 10.56
N CYS A 103 -20.46 11.88 10.15
CA CYS A 103 -19.41 11.28 10.97
C CYS A 103 -18.21 12.22 11.05
N LYS A 104 -17.80 12.58 12.27
CA LYS A 104 -16.68 13.52 12.49
C LYS A 104 -15.38 12.80 12.81
N VAL A 105 -15.46 11.56 13.27
CA VAL A 105 -14.31 10.80 13.76
C VAL A 105 -14.46 9.32 13.41
N VAL A 106 -13.44 8.76 12.76
CA VAL A 106 -13.30 7.32 12.55
C VAL A 106 -12.18 6.81 13.45
N LYS A 107 -12.52 5.85 14.30
CA LYS A 107 -11.61 5.15 15.21
C LYS A 107 -11.36 3.75 14.68
N ILE A 108 -10.10 3.41 14.46
CA ILE A 108 -9.67 2.11 13.93
C ILE A 108 -8.78 1.44 14.97
N ILE A 109 -9.18 0.26 15.43
CA ILE A 109 -8.44 -0.56 16.37
C ILE A 109 -7.75 -1.68 15.60
N ILE A 110 -6.44 -1.81 15.78
CA ILE A 110 -5.65 -2.85 15.13
C ILE A 110 -5.69 -4.12 15.99
N ASP A 111 -6.63 -5.01 15.71
CA ASP A 111 -6.84 -6.25 16.46
C ASP A 111 -5.64 -7.22 16.30
N ARG A 112 -5.05 -7.28 15.10
CA ARG A 112 -3.84 -8.06 14.83
C ARG A 112 -2.98 -7.41 13.75
N ALA A 113 -1.66 -7.37 13.97
CA ALA A 113 -0.68 -6.99 12.96
C ALA A 113 0.47 -8.01 12.86
N ASP A 114 0.46 -8.83 11.81
CA ASP A 114 1.48 -9.87 11.59
C ASP A 114 2.81 -9.30 11.03
N SER A 115 2.85 -8.00 10.70
CA SER A 115 4.06 -7.34 10.23
C SER A 115 4.08 -5.85 10.55
N ARG A 116 5.29 -5.27 10.61
CA ARG A 116 5.50 -3.85 10.88
C ARG A 116 5.10 -3.01 9.66
N LEU A 117 3.88 -2.49 9.64
CA LEU A 117 3.35 -1.66 8.57
C LEU A 117 3.51 -0.17 8.90
N ARG A 118 3.75 0.65 7.86
CA ARG A 118 3.83 2.10 8.01
C ARG A 118 2.43 2.69 7.98
N LEU A 119 2.11 3.57 8.93
CA LEU A 119 0.80 4.23 9.07
C LEU A 119 0.35 4.90 7.76
N ASP A 120 1.18 5.74 7.16
CA ASP A 120 0.85 6.43 5.90
C ASP A 120 0.57 5.48 4.73
N LYS A 121 1.26 4.35 4.69
CA LYS A 121 1.08 3.34 3.65
C LYS A 121 -0.19 2.53 3.90
N LEU A 122 -0.39 2.08 5.14
CA LEU A 122 -1.57 1.31 5.55
C LEU A 122 -2.85 2.07 5.21
N LEU A 123 -2.94 3.32 5.65
CA LEU A 123 -4.12 4.15 5.38
C LEU A 123 -4.30 4.42 3.89
N ALA A 124 -3.23 4.60 3.11
CA ALA A 124 -3.35 4.82 1.66
C ALA A 124 -3.81 3.58 0.88
N GLU A 125 -3.59 2.39 1.42
CA GLU A 125 -4.03 1.12 0.81
C GLU A 125 -5.47 0.78 1.17
N GLN A 126 -5.96 1.25 2.32
CA GLN A 126 -7.29 0.90 2.85
C GLN A 126 -8.32 2.02 2.73
N LEU A 127 -7.87 3.29 2.67
CA LEU A 127 -8.76 4.43 2.57
C LEU A 127 -8.91 4.90 1.12
N VAL A 128 -10.15 4.96 0.65
CA VAL A 128 -10.51 5.56 -0.64
C VAL A 128 -10.88 7.03 -0.41
N GLY A 129 -10.39 7.90 -1.31
CA GLY A 129 -10.66 9.33 -1.30
C GLY A 129 -9.45 10.21 -0.94
N TRP A 130 -8.44 9.68 -0.22
CA TRP A 130 -7.20 10.40 0.06
C TRP A 130 -5.97 9.70 -0.48
N SER A 131 -5.15 10.43 -1.23
CA SER A 131 -3.82 10.00 -1.61
C SER A 131 -2.89 9.88 -0.40
N ARG A 132 -1.85 9.06 -0.53
CA ARG A 132 -0.81 8.91 0.50
C ARG A 132 -0.16 10.23 0.93
N THR A 133 0.02 11.19 0.01
CA THR A 133 0.57 12.51 0.32
C THR A 133 -0.40 13.33 1.18
N GLN A 134 -1.69 13.31 0.86
CA GLN A 134 -2.74 13.93 1.66
C GLN A 134 -2.86 13.30 3.05
N ILE A 135 -2.75 11.97 3.16
CA ILE A 135 -2.71 11.26 4.44
C ILE A 135 -1.50 11.71 5.26
N ALA A 136 -0.31 11.77 4.65
CA ALA A 136 0.89 12.23 5.34
C ALA A 136 0.78 13.69 5.82
N GLN A 137 0.12 14.57 5.05
CA GLN A 137 -0.17 15.94 5.46
C GLN A 137 -1.15 15.98 6.64
N ARG A 138 -2.23 15.18 6.61
CA ARG A 138 -3.20 15.08 7.70
C ARG A 138 -2.60 14.54 9.00
N ILE A 139 -1.71 13.55 8.91
CA ILE A 139 -0.93 13.05 10.06
C ILE A 139 -0.08 14.19 10.65
N LYS A 140 0.64 14.96 9.82
CA LYS A 140 1.44 16.10 10.28
C LYS A 140 0.59 17.21 10.91
N ALA A 141 -0.60 17.45 10.36
CA ALA A 141 -1.55 18.44 10.84
C ALA A 141 -2.29 18.00 12.12
N GLY A 142 -2.17 16.74 12.55
CA GLY A 142 -2.82 16.23 13.76
C GLY A 142 -4.25 15.73 13.58
N LEU A 143 -4.73 15.72 12.33
CA LEU A 143 -6.04 15.20 11.92
C LEU A 143 -6.05 13.67 11.84
N ILE A 144 -4.88 13.04 11.92
CA ILE A 144 -4.72 11.59 12.08
C ILE A 144 -3.73 11.35 13.20
N ARG A 145 -4.15 10.60 14.22
CA ARG A 145 -3.34 10.27 15.40
C ARG A 145 -3.25 8.77 15.61
N LEU A 146 -2.14 8.34 16.19
CA LEU A 146 -1.90 6.96 16.61
C LEU A 146 -1.81 6.96 18.13
N ASN A 147 -2.65 6.21 18.82
CA ASN A 147 -2.76 6.16 20.28
C ASN A 147 -2.92 7.56 20.91
N ASP A 148 -3.74 8.40 20.27
CA ASP A 148 -3.93 9.83 20.61
C ASP A 148 -2.64 10.69 20.58
N GLN A 149 -1.56 10.19 20.01
CA GLN A 149 -0.30 10.90 19.87
C GLN A 149 -0.09 11.43 18.45
N HIS A 150 0.56 12.59 18.37
CA HIS A 150 1.14 13.09 17.12
C HIS A 150 2.34 12.23 16.74
N VAL A 151 2.23 11.56 15.60
CA VAL A 151 3.30 10.70 15.09
C VAL A 151 3.76 11.16 13.71
N LYS A 152 4.96 10.72 13.31
CA LYS A 152 5.41 10.91 11.93
C LYS A 152 4.61 10.00 10.97
N PRO A 153 4.40 10.38 9.70
CA PRO A 153 3.66 9.54 8.75
C PRO A 153 4.19 8.11 8.59
N GLY A 154 5.51 7.93 8.70
CA GLY A 154 6.16 6.62 8.66
C GLY A 154 6.20 5.88 9.99
N ALA A 155 5.38 6.26 10.98
CA ALA A 155 5.24 5.51 12.22
C ALA A 155 4.80 4.08 11.93
N ALA A 156 5.29 3.15 12.75
CA ALA A 156 4.90 1.76 12.64
C ALA A 156 3.60 1.54 13.37
N VAL A 157 2.72 0.75 12.78
CA VAL A 157 1.46 0.30 13.37
C VAL A 157 1.66 -1.11 13.92
N CYS A 158 1.24 -1.32 15.16
CA CYS A 158 1.36 -2.55 15.93
C CYS A 158 -0.03 -3.07 16.34
N THR A 159 -0.08 -4.33 16.76
CA THR A 159 -1.26 -4.90 17.43
C THR A 159 -1.65 -4.05 18.63
N ASN A 160 -2.96 -3.85 18.81
CA ASN A 160 -3.62 -3.00 19.80
C ASN A 160 -3.43 -1.48 19.62
N ASP A 161 -2.81 -1.04 18.53
CA ASP A 161 -2.80 0.40 18.23
C ASP A 161 -4.19 0.91 17.87
N CYS A 162 -4.46 2.15 18.24
CA CYS A 162 -5.69 2.87 17.93
C CYS A 162 -5.37 4.05 16.99
N ILE A 163 -5.91 4.03 15.78
CA ILE A 163 -5.80 5.13 14.82
C ILE A 163 -7.09 5.96 14.90
N MET A 164 -6.94 7.25 15.14
CA MET A 164 -8.03 8.22 15.17
C MET A 164 -7.92 9.12 13.94
N ILE A 165 -8.98 9.20 13.15
CA ILE A 165 -9.06 10.02 11.94
C ILE A 165 -10.20 11.02 12.13
N TRP A 166 -9.89 12.30 12.12
CA TRP A 166 -10.89 13.37 12.10
C TRP A 166 -11.24 13.69 10.66
N ILE A 167 -12.53 13.70 10.39
CA ILE A 167 -13.12 13.96 9.08
C ILE A 167 -13.91 15.26 9.21
N ASP A 168 -13.55 16.26 8.41
CA ASP A 168 -14.25 17.54 8.31
C ASP A 168 -15.46 17.47 7.37
#